data_AF-A0A0F8XL42-F1
#
_entry.id   AF-A0A0F8XL42-F1
#
_cell.length_a   1.000
_cell.length_b   1.000
_cell.length_c   1.000
_cell.angle_alpha   90.00
_cell.angle_beta   90.00
_cell.angle_gamma   90.00
#
_symmetry.space_group_name_H-M   'P 1'
#
loop_
_entity.id
_entity.type
_entity.pdbx_description
1 polymer ?
#
loop_
_entity_poly.entity_id
_entity_poly.type
_entity_poly.pdbx_seq_one_letter_code
_entity_poly.pdbx_strand_id
1 'polypeptide(L)' 'MKYKETKYGFEYGAAKVARACSDEKKGWVVMILTTPKHPNGIQIYVTKTGKVRVHSKDGEWTPDPPKKG' A
#
# COMPACT_ATOMS: atom_id res chain seq x y z
N MET A 1 4.09 21.15 -5.13
CA MET A 1 4.29 19.80 -4.53
C MET A 1 5.46 19.14 -5.25
N LYS A 2 6.35 18.43 -4.54
CA LYS A 2 7.50 17.75 -5.15
C LYS A 2 7.12 16.31 -5.49
N TYR A 3 7.20 15.96 -6.78
CA TYR A 3 7.09 14.59 -7.29
C TYR A 3 8.49 14.08 -7.64
N LYS A 4 8.77 12.81 -7.32
CA LYS A 4 10.01 12.15 -7.66
C LYS A 4 9.79 10.66 -7.87
N GLU A 5 10.12 10.16 -9.05
CA GLU A 5 10.15 8.72 -9.32
C GLU A 5 11.36 8.07 -8.65
N THR A 6 11.18 6.81 -8.26
CA THR A 6 12.21 5.96 -7.69
C THR A 6 12.20 4.62 -8.42
N LYS A 7 13.27 3.83 -8.27
CA LYS A 7 13.39 2.51 -8.90
C LYS A 7 12.18 1.59 -8.64
N TYR A 8 11.51 1.74 -7.49
CA TYR A 8 10.46 0.83 -7.04
C TYR A 8 9.14 1.54 -6.69
N GLY A 9 8.95 2.80 -7.09
CA GLY A 9 7.76 3.57 -6.75
C GLY A 9 8.00 5.07 -6.88
N PHE A 10 7.40 5.88 -6.01
CA PHE A 10 7.48 7.33 -6.11
C PHE A 10 7.32 8.04 -4.76
N GLU A 11 7.78 9.28 -4.72
CA GLU A 11 7.52 10.23 -3.65
C GLU A 11 6.63 11.35 -4.19
N TYR A 12 5.56 11.68 -3.47
CA TYR A 12 4.68 12.80 -3.77
C TYR A 12 4.34 13.54 -2.47
N GLY A 13 4.97 14.70 -2.27
CA GLY A 13 4.77 15.48 -1.05
C GLY A 13 5.21 14.69 0.19
N ALA A 14 4.28 14.40 1.10
CA ALA A 14 4.56 13.63 2.33
C ALA A 14 4.40 12.10 2.15
N ALA A 15 3.96 11.65 0.97
CA ALA A 15 3.74 10.24 0.69
C ALA A 15 4.94 9.66 -0.04
N LYS A 16 5.44 8.52 0.46
CA LYS A 16 6.39 7.66 -0.25
C LYS A 16 5.73 6.31 -0.47
N VAL A 17 5.59 5.90 -1.73
CA VAL A 17 5.06 4.59 -2.11
C VAL A 17 6.21 3.80 -2.73
N ALA A 18 6.45 2.59 -2.23
CA ALA A 18 7.47 1.70 -2.78
C ALA A 18 7.00 0.24 -2.78
N ARG A 19 7.31 -0.49 -3.85
CA ARG A 19 7.19 -1.95 -3.89
C ARG A 19 8.20 -2.55 -2.90
N ALA A 20 7.70 -3.33 -1.94
CA ALA A 20 8.53 -4.03 -0.96
C ALA A 20 8.90 -5.44 -1.43
N CYS A 21 7.92 -6.23 -1.86
CA CYS A 21 8.15 -7.55 -2.42
C CYS A 21 7.02 -7.95 -3.37
N SER A 22 7.29 -8.91 -4.24
CA SER A 22 6.32 -9.47 -5.17
C SER A 22 6.68 -10.92 -5.47
N ASP A 23 5.67 -11.71 -5.81
CA ASP A 23 5.84 -13.06 -6.34
C ASP A 23 5.10 -13.13 -7.67
N GLU A 24 5.87 -13.14 -8.75
CA GLU A 24 5.34 -13.15 -10.12
C GLU A 24 4.59 -14.46 -10.43
N LYS A 25 5.02 -15.58 -9.85
CA LYS A 25 4.37 -16.89 -10.05
C LYS A 25 2.99 -16.92 -9.39
N LYS A 26 2.89 -16.38 -8.17
CA LYS A 26 1.62 -16.27 -7.44
C LYS A 26 0.81 -15.03 -7.82
N GLY A 27 1.42 -14.08 -8.53
CA GLY A 27 0.80 -12.87 -9.06
C GLY A 27 0.40 -11.85 -7.99
N TRP A 28 1.09 -11.81 -6.85
CA TRP A 28 0.82 -10.81 -5.81
C TRP A 28 1.98 -9.82 -5.66
N VAL A 29 1.64 -8.64 -5.14
CA VAL A 29 2.60 -7.57 -4.83
C VAL A 29 2.28 -6.95 -3.48
N VAL A 30 3.33 -6.61 -2.74
CA VAL A 30 3.27 -5.80 -1.53
C VAL A 30 3.92 -4.46 -1.80
N MET A 31 3.17 -3.39 -1.54
CA MET A 31 3.67 -2.02 -1.52
C MET A 31 3.63 -1.48 -0.10
N ILE A 32 4.50 -0.54 0.21
CA ILE A 32 4.55 0.18 1.47
C ILE A 32 4.30 1.66 1.20
N LEU A 33 3.31 2.22 1.89
CA LEU A 33 3.06 3.66 1.96
C LEU A 33 3.64 4.20 3.26
N THR A 34 4.69 5.02 3.17
CA THR A 34 5.28 5.72 4.32
C THR A 34 4.85 7.18 4.31
N THR A 35 4.53 7.71 5.48
CA THR A 35 4.25 9.14 5.70
C THR A 35 4.84 9.57 7.06
N PRO A 36 4.96 10.87 7.37
CA PRO A 36 5.42 11.31 8.69
C PRO A 36 4.59 10.78 9.86
N LYS A 37 3.28 10.55 9.67
CA LYS A 37 2.39 9.98 10.70
C LYS A 37 2.43 8.45 10.76
N HIS A 38 2.95 7.81 9.72
CA HIS A 38 3.08 6.36 9.61
C HIS A 38 4.52 6.01 9.21
N PRO A 39 5.50 6.25 10.11
CA PRO A 39 6.93 6.07 9.80
C PRO A 39 7.29 4.59 9.53
N ASN A 40 6.57 3.65 10.16
CA ASN A 40 6.72 2.21 9.94
C ASN A 40 6.01 1.71 8.67
N GLY A 41 5.33 2.61 7.95
CA GLY A 41 4.60 2.29 6.74
C GLY A 41 3.24 1.64 6.95
N ILE A 42 2.42 1.72 5.91
CA ILE A 42 1.18 0.98 5.74
C ILE A 42 1.43 -0.04 4.63
N GLN A 43 1.17 -1.32 4.92
CA GLN A 43 1.32 -2.40 3.96
C GLN A 43 0.08 -2.53 3.09
N ILE A 44 0.27 -2.47 1.78
CA ILE A 44 -0.77 -2.65 0.77
C ILE A 44 -0.44 -3.95 0.03
N TYR A 45 -1.18 -5.01 0.37
CA TYR A 45 -1.07 -6.31 -0.28
C TYR A 45 -2.14 -6.41 -1.38
N VAL A 46 -1.71 -6.65 -2.62
CA VAL A 46 -2.59 -6.80 -3.78
C VAL A 46 -2.40 -8.20 -4.36
N THR A 47 -3.49 -8.97 -4.40
CA THR A 47 -3.51 -10.30 -5.02
C THR A 47 -3.61 -10.24 -6.54
N LYS A 48 -3.37 -11.38 -7.21
CA LYS A 48 -3.58 -11.57 -8.65
C LYS A 48 -4.98 -11.17 -9.14
N THR A 49 -6.00 -11.34 -8.31
CA THR A 49 -7.40 -11.00 -8.66
C THR A 49 -7.77 -9.56 -8.32
N GLY A 50 -6.82 -8.75 -7.84
CA GLY A 50 -7.08 -7.37 -7.43
C GLY A 50 -7.68 -7.22 -6.03
N LYS A 51 -7.88 -8.31 -5.26
CA LYS A 51 -8.22 -8.19 -3.84
C LYS A 51 -7.10 -7.45 -3.12
N VAL A 52 -7.46 -6.37 -2.42
CA VAL A 52 -6.56 -5.54 -1.63
C VAL A 52 -6.74 -5.85 -0.16
N ARG A 53 -5.62 -5.95 0.57
CA ARG A 53 -5.59 -5.92 2.04
C ARG A 53 -4.64 -4.82 2.47
N VAL A 54 -5.05 -4.02 3.43
CA VAL A 54 -4.25 -2.89 3.94
C VAL A 54 -3.99 -3.13 5.41
N HIS A 55 -2.71 -3.25 5.80
CA HIS A 55 -2.31 -3.44 7.20
C HIS A 55 -1.53 -2.23 7.69
N SER A 56 -1.87 -1.75 8.88
CA SER A 56 -1.12 -0.74 9.62
C SER A 56 -0.65 -1.33 10.95
N LYS A 57 0.04 -0.52 11.75
CA LYS A 57 0.39 -0.90 13.14
C LYS A 57 -0.85 -1.24 13.99
N ASP A 58 -2.00 -0.66 13.65
CA ASP A 58 -3.25 -0.76 14.41
C ASP A 58 -4.14 -1.92 13.90
N GLY A 59 -3.66 -2.73 12.95
CA GLY A 59 -4.36 -3.88 12.39
C GLY A 59 -4.68 -3.77 10.91
N GLU A 60 -5.48 -4.72 10.40
CA GLU A 60 -5.99 -4.72 9.03
C GLU A 60 -7.14 -3.70 8.91
N TRP A 61 -7.03 -2.79 7.94
CA TRP A 61 -8.14 -1.93 7.56
C TRP A 61 -9.22 -2.80 6.91
N THR A 62 -10.43 -2.69 7.43
CA THR A 62 -11.62 -3.28 6.84
C THR A 62 -12.46 -2.14 6.27
N PRO A 63 -12.95 -2.25 5.01
CA PRO A 63 -13.91 -1.29 4.50
C PRO A 63 -15.17 -1.36 5.37
N ASP A 64 -15.81 -0.21 5.59
CA ASP A 64 -17.16 -0.21 6.13
C ASP A 64 -18.05 -1.10 5.24
N PRO A 65 -18.92 -1.94 5.83
CA PRO A 65 -19.84 -2.72 5.05
C PRO A 65 -20.65 -1.79 4.13
N PRO A 66 -20.90 -2.17 2.87
CA PRO A 66 -21.69 -1.35 1.97
C PRO A 66 -23.01 -1.02 2.66
N LYS A 67 -23.34 0.28 2.74
CA LYS A 67 -24.63 0.72 3.25
C LYS A 67 -25.70 0.01 2.42
N LYS A 68 -26.45 -0.91 3.04
CA LYS A 68 -27.65 -1.48 2.42
C LYS A 68 -28.61 -0.31 2.22
N GLY A 69 -28.87 0.03 0.96
CA GLY A 69 -29.95 0.94 0.59
C GLY A 69 -31.31 0.32 0.83
#